data_AF-A0A959URJ0-F1
#
_entry.id   AF-A0A959URJ0-F1
#
_cell.length_a   1.000
_cell.length_b   1.000
_cell.length_c   1.000
_cell.angle_alpha   90.00
_cell.angle_beta   90.00
_cell.angle_gamma   90.00
#
_symmetry.space_group_name_H-M   'P 1'
#
loop_
_entity.id
_entity.type
_entity.pdbx_description
1 polymer ?
#
loop_
_entity_poly.entity_id
_entity_poly.type
_entity_poly.pdbx_seq_one_letter_code
_entity_poly.pdbx_strand_id
1 'polypeptide(L)'
;GPALGDALRRGDAAGQQRWAKALLDRGAPDPALLDWAHDLLTSTAPNAVLLTAGEMDTYTALALQQARGVRGDVQLVDLRLLGDREYRERLWKAYGKGAVPGDGPDFARRLAAAGNRPVLLSPALPTSWAKALARELYPAGLALRLSPTPYDPVPELAATWPKLRKNMRAGPLARNYLPAGALLLEHYRATGQEEKAAALEHELRTLATAIGALPRLYETGVLKH
;
A
#
# COMPACT_ATOMS: atom_id res chain seq x y z
N GLY A 1 -11.17 16.52 -0.02
CA GLY A 1 -10.09 16.08 -0.91
C GLY A 1 -9.20 17.25 -1.31
N PRO A 2 -9.73 18.25 -2.05
CA PRO A 2 -8.89 19.19 -2.80
C PRO A 2 -7.86 19.94 -1.97
N ALA A 3 -8.26 20.58 -0.87
CA ALA A 3 -7.35 21.36 -0.03
C ALA A 3 -6.20 20.54 0.60
N LEU A 4 -6.47 19.27 0.96
CA LEU A 4 -5.43 18.37 1.48
C LEU A 4 -4.47 17.93 0.37
N GLY A 5 -5.00 17.61 -0.81
CA GLY A 5 -4.16 17.30 -1.99
C GLY A 5 -3.29 18.48 -2.42
N ASP A 6 -3.84 19.69 -2.37
CA ASP A 6 -3.10 20.93 -2.64
C ASP A 6 -1.99 21.20 -1.62
N ALA A 7 -2.26 20.96 -0.34
CA ALA A 7 -1.23 21.07 0.70
C ALA A 7 -0.14 20.01 0.52
N LEU A 8 -0.50 18.78 0.14
CA LEU A 8 0.47 17.74 -0.22
C LEU A 8 1.32 18.15 -1.43
N ARG A 9 0.68 18.68 -2.49
CA ARG A 9 1.34 19.15 -3.71
C ARG A 9 2.39 20.22 -3.40
N ARG A 10 2.03 21.23 -2.62
CA ARG A 10 2.93 22.33 -2.22
C ARG A 10 3.97 21.95 -1.15
N GLY A 11 3.86 20.78 -0.53
CA GLY A 11 4.70 20.42 0.63
C GLY A 11 4.38 21.27 1.87
N ASP A 12 3.17 21.80 1.96
CA ASP A 12 2.68 22.61 3.08
C ASP A 12 2.29 21.71 4.26
N ALA A 13 3.22 21.50 5.19
CA ALA A 13 3.02 20.62 6.34
C ALA A 13 1.89 21.11 7.28
N ALA A 14 1.82 22.43 7.52
CA ALA A 14 0.76 23.00 8.36
C ALA A 14 -0.61 22.85 7.71
N GLY A 15 -0.70 23.07 6.40
CA GLY A 15 -1.89 22.81 5.61
C GLY A 15 -2.30 21.35 5.63
N GLN A 16 -1.34 20.42 5.46
CA GLN A 16 -1.62 18.98 5.52
C GLN A 16 -2.23 18.61 6.87
N GLN A 17 -1.65 19.08 7.97
CA GLN A 17 -2.17 18.80 9.31
C GLN A 17 -3.57 19.38 9.53
N ARG A 18 -3.78 20.65 9.16
CA ARG A 18 -5.07 21.33 9.27
C ARG A 18 -6.16 20.59 8.50
N TRP A 19 -5.91 20.27 7.22
CA TRP A 19 -6.91 19.67 6.35
C TRP A 19 -7.14 18.19 6.62
N ALA A 20 -6.13 17.47 7.12
CA ALA A 20 -6.27 16.12 7.63
C ALA A 20 -7.15 16.06 8.88
N LYS A 21 -6.93 16.95 9.84
CA LYS A 21 -7.78 17.05 11.04
C LYS A 21 -9.23 17.39 10.66
N ALA A 22 -9.42 18.40 9.81
CA ALA A 22 -10.73 18.78 9.31
C ALA A 22 -11.41 17.66 8.48
N LEU A 23 -10.63 16.75 7.86
CA LEU A 23 -11.17 15.55 7.23
C LEU A 23 -11.77 14.60 8.26
N LEU A 24 -11.06 14.30 9.34
CA LEU A 24 -11.55 13.41 10.40
C LEU A 24 -12.72 14.01 11.19
N ASP A 25 -12.67 15.32 11.49
CA ASP A 25 -13.69 15.99 12.31
C ASP A 25 -15.09 15.94 11.67
N ARG A 26 -15.19 15.85 10.34
CA ARG A 26 -16.48 15.66 9.61
C ARG A 26 -16.91 14.19 9.50
N GLY A 27 -16.26 13.27 10.21
CA GLY A 27 -16.58 11.85 10.18
C GLY A 27 -16.15 11.13 8.90
N ALA A 28 -15.15 11.64 8.19
CA ALA A 28 -14.62 11.01 6.98
C ALA A 28 -13.10 10.78 7.09
N PRO A 29 -12.55 9.75 6.44
CA PRO A 29 -13.24 8.67 5.75
C PRO A 29 -13.88 7.66 6.72
N ASP A 30 -14.64 6.70 6.15
CA ASP A 30 -15.26 5.60 6.89
C ASP A 30 -14.22 4.86 7.79
N PRO A 31 -14.60 4.44 9.01
CA PRO A 31 -13.69 3.73 9.92
C PRO A 31 -13.01 2.50 9.32
N ALA A 32 -13.69 1.72 8.48
CA ALA A 32 -13.09 0.54 7.86
C ALA A 32 -12.03 0.94 6.81
N LEU A 33 -12.20 2.09 6.15
CA LEU A 33 -11.18 2.64 5.27
C LEU A 33 -9.96 3.15 6.05
N LEU A 34 -10.18 3.72 7.24
CA LEU A 34 -9.08 4.06 8.16
C LEU A 34 -8.31 2.82 8.62
N ASP A 35 -8.99 1.71 8.91
CA ASP A 35 -8.32 0.45 9.24
C ASP A 35 -7.49 -0.07 8.06
N TRP A 36 -8.04 -0.01 6.84
CA TRP A 36 -7.32 -0.41 5.64
C TRP A 36 -6.07 0.45 5.38
N ALA A 37 -6.17 1.77 5.55
CA ALA A 37 -5.02 2.67 5.41
C ALA A 37 -3.99 2.47 6.53
N HIS A 38 -4.44 2.13 7.74
CA HIS A 38 -3.54 1.76 8.83
C HIS A 38 -2.77 0.48 8.47
N ASP A 39 -3.43 -0.52 7.90
CA ASP A 39 -2.80 -1.73 7.43
C ASP A 39 -1.82 -1.46 6.29
N LEU A 40 -2.14 -0.53 5.38
CA LEU A 40 -1.24 -0.11 4.31
C LEU A 40 0.03 0.55 4.88
N LEU A 41 -0.11 1.45 5.84
CA LEU A 41 1.02 2.07 6.54
C LEU A 41 1.82 1.05 7.36
N THR A 42 1.15 0.12 8.05
CA THR A 42 1.80 -0.96 8.82
C THR A 42 2.62 -1.87 7.93
N SER A 43 2.15 -2.07 6.70
CA SER A 43 2.78 -2.89 5.67
C SER A 43 3.98 -2.23 4.99
N THR A 44 4.23 -0.95 5.28
CA THR A 44 5.27 -0.18 4.64
C THR A 44 6.57 -0.26 5.43
N ALA A 45 7.71 -0.56 4.78
CA ALA A 45 9.01 -0.63 5.46
C ALA A 45 9.37 0.69 6.19
N PRO A 46 10.19 0.66 7.25
CA PRO A 46 10.61 1.87 7.97
C PRO A 46 11.27 2.91 7.05
N ASN A 47 10.93 4.18 7.23
CA ASN A 47 11.44 5.32 6.45
C ASN A 47 11.22 5.22 4.92
N ALA A 48 10.31 4.37 4.46
CA ALA A 48 10.09 4.14 3.04
C ALA A 48 9.34 5.28 2.35
N VAL A 49 9.37 5.26 1.02
CA VAL A 49 8.45 6.02 0.17
C VAL A 49 7.29 5.10 -0.22
N LEU A 50 6.06 5.53 0.05
CA LEU A 50 4.84 4.82 -0.33
C LEU A 50 4.10 5.63 -1.40
N LEU A 51 3.99 5.08 -2.61
CA LEU A 51 3.24 5.67 -3.71
C LEU A 51 1.78 5.22 -3.66
N THR A 52 0.87 6.17 -3.73
CA THR A 52 -0.58 6.00 -3.56
C THR A 52 -1.34 6.65 -4.72
N ALA A 53 -2.59 6.26 -4.95
CA ALA A 53 -3.35 6.60 -6.15
C ALA A 53 -4.52 7.57 -5.92
N GLY A 54 -4.70 8.09 -4.71
CA GLY A 54 -5.52 9.26 -4.47
C GLY A 54 -6.37 9.24 -3.21
N GLU A 55 -7.69 9.36 -3.38
CA GLU A 55 -8.57 9.71 -2.25
C GLU A 55 -8.67 8.61 -1.21
N MET A 56 -8.81 7.34 -1.64
CA MET A 56 -9.03 6.24 -0.71
C MET A 56 -7.76 5.83 0.03
N ASP A 57 -6.58 5.98 -0.58
CA ASP A 57 -5.30 5.60 0.02
C ASP A 57 -4.49 6.81 0.50
N THR A 58 -4.14 7.77 -0.37
CA THR A 58 -3.31 8.94 -0.02
C THR A 58 -3.95 9.75 1.10
N TYR A 59 -5.20 10.19 0.92
CA TYR A 59 -5.83 11.11 1.86
C TYR A 59 -6.19 10.43 3.18
N THR A 60 -6.57 9.16 3.14
CA THR A 60 -6.80 8.37 4.34
C THR A 60 -5.50 8.14 5.12
N ALA A 61 -4.41 7.77 4.43
CA ALA A 61 -3.10 7.59 5.05
C ALA A 61 -2.55 8.91 5.61
N LEU A 62 -2.70 10.03 4.89
CA LEU A 62 -2.38 11.37 5.39
C LEU A 62 -3.19 11.73 6.63
N ALA A 63 -4.49 11.39 6.66
CA ALA A 63 -5.32 11.65 7.83
C ALA A 63 -4.79 10.91 9.07
N LEU A 64 -4.38 9.65 8.92
CA LEU A 64 -3.77 8.88 9.99
C LEU A 64 -2.40 9.43 10.42
N GLN A 65 -1.53 9.77 9.47
CA GLN A 65 -0.21 10.33 9.76
C GLN A 65 -0.32 11.67 10.51
N GLN A 66 -1.11 12.59 9.98
CA GLN A 66 -1.13 13.97 10.43
C GLN A 66 -1.97 14.19 11.69
N ALA A 67 -3.08 13.46 11.85
CA ALA A 67 -3.96 13.63 12.99
C ALA A 67 -3.72 12.62 14.11
N ARG A 68 -3.09 11.47 13.83
CA ARG A 68 -2.89 10.38 14.80
C ARG A 68 -1.43 9.91 14.92
N GLY A 69 -0.49 10.53 14.20
CA GLY A 69 0.93 10.20 14.29
C GLY A 69 1.31 8.81 13.78
N VAL A 70 0.42 8.14 13.03
CA VAL A 70 0.65 6.77 12.56
C VAL A 70 1.70 6.78 11.46
N ARG A 71 2.86 6.16 11.67
CA ARG A 71 3.91 5.97 10.65
C ARG A 71 4.32 7.28 9.96
N GLY A 72 4.56 8.33 10.74
CA GLY A 72 5.06 9.61 10.23
C GLY A 72 6.45 9.53 9.57
N ASP A 73 7.16 8.41 9.73
CA ASP A 73 8.41 8.09 9.04
C ASP A 73 8.23 7.80 7.54
N VAL A 74 7.04 7.38 7.13
CA VAL A 74 6.74 7.01 5.74
C VAL A 74 6.44 8.25 4.91
N GLN A 75 7.14 8.43 3.79
CA GLN A 75 6.82 9.48 2.85
C GLN A 75 5.69 9.02 1.91
N LEU A 76 4.54 9.67 1.98
CA LEU A 76 3.45 9.48 1.00
C LEU A 76 3.70 10.28 -0.28
N VAL A 77 3.46 9.63 -1.43
CA VAL A 77 3.54 10.23 -2.77
C VAL A 77 2.26 9.92 -3.54
N ASP A 78 1.47 10.94 -3.88
CA ASP A 78 0.28 10.74 -4.71
C ASP A 78 0.68 10.72 -6.19
N LEU A 79 0.47 9.58 -6.84
CA LEU A 79 0.78 9.37 -8.26
C LEU A 79 0.11 10.38 -9.17
N ARG A 80 -1.09 10.87 -8.81
CA ARG A 80 -1.85 11.84 -9.61
C ARG A 80 -1.19 13.22 -9.63
N LEU A 81 -0.38 13.52 -8.61
CA LEU A 81 0.37 14.78 -8.51
C LEU A 81 1.69 14.72 -9.26
N LEU A 82 2.11 13.54 -9.76
CA LEU A 82 3.38 13.42 -10.48
C LEU A 82 3.38 14.19 -11.81
N GLY A 83 2.25 14.64 -12.36
CA GLY A 83 2.26 15.55 -13.52
C GLY A 83 2.84 16.93 -13.19
N ASP A 84 2.74 17.38 -11.93
CA ASP A 84 3.30 18.64 -11.44
C ASP A 84 4.82 18.52 -11.31
N ARG A 85 5.55 19.33 -12.09
CA ARG A 85 7.02 19.32 -12.11
C ARG A 85 7.62 19.75 -10.77
N GLU A 86 7.08 20.79 -10.14
CA GLU A 86 7.61 21.29 -8.86
C GLU A 86 7.43 20.23 -7.76
N TYR A 87 6.30 19.52 -7.78
CA TYR A 87 6.06 18.38 -6.89
C TYR A 87 7.11 17.28 -7.07
N ARG A 88 7.39 16.88 -8.32
CA ARG A 88 8.43 15.89 -8.62
C ARG A 88 9.82 16.37 -8.19
N GLU A 89 10.18 17.61 -8.51
CA GLU A 89 11.49 18.20 -8.16
C GLU A 89 11.70 18.23 -6.64
N ARG A 90 10.68 18.59 -5.86
CA ARG A 90 10.74 18.58 -4.40
C ARG A 90 10.98 17.18 -3.84
N LEU A 91 10.22 16.19 -4.31
CA LEU A 91 10.40 14.79 -3.91
C LEU A 91 11.78 14.27 -4.32
N TRP A 92 12.22 14.59 -5.54
CA TRP A 92 13.49 14.13 -6.09
C TRP A 92 14.67 14.71 -5.34
N LYS A 93 14.61 16.00 -4.95
CA LYS A 93 15.64 16.64 -4.11
C LYS A 93 15.83 15.92 -2.78
N ALA A 94 14.75 15.39 -2.21
CA ALA A 94 14.81 14.70 -0.91
C ALA A 94 15.24 13.22 -1.03
N TYR A 95 14.85 12.53 -2.12
CA TYR A 95 14.92 11.07 -2.17
C TYR A 95 15.61 10.48 -3.39
N GLY A 96 15.77 11.25 -4.47
CA GLY A 96 16.38 10.82 -5.72
C GLY A 96 17.87 11.14 -5.82
N LYS A 97 18.45 10.80 -6.99
CA LYS A 97 19.84 11.14 -7.38
C LYS A 97 19.90 11.42 -8.89
N GLY A 98 20.60 12.48 -9.29
CA GLY A 98 20.74 12.87 -10.70
C GLY A 98 19.52 13.61 -11.25
N ALA A 99 19.28 13.51 -12.56
CA ALA A 99 18.21 14.24 -13.23
C ALA A 99 16.81 13.79 -12.76
N VAL A 100 15.90 14.76 -12.61
CA VAL A 100 14.52 14.51 -12.18
C VAL A 100 13.78 13.75 -13.29
N PRO A 101 13.19 12.59 -13.01
CA PRO A 101 12.47 11.80 -14.00
C PRO A 101 11.20 12.50 -14.48
N GLY A 102 10.67 12.00 -15.60
CA GLY A 102 9.29 12.27 -16.01
C GLY A 102 8.27 11.74 -14.99
N ASP A 103 6.99 11.95 -15.28
CA ASP A 103 5.92 11.30 -14.53
C ASP A 103 5.82 9.80 -14.88
N GLY A 104 4.95 9.09 -14.18
CA GLY A 104 4.70 7.67 -14.46
C GLY A 104 5.67 6.69 -13.78
N PRO A 105 5.60 5.40 -14.16
CA PRO A 105 6.31 4.31 -13.49
C PRO A 105 7.84 4.45 -13.44
N ASP A 106 8.44 5.15 -14.40
CA ASP A 106 9.90 5.40 -14.42
C ASP A 106 10.34 6.23 -13.20
N PHE A 107 9.50 7.14 -12.71
CA PHE A 107 9.77 7.88 -11.48
C PHE A 107 9.97 6.94 -10.28
N ALA A 108 9.08 5.95 -10.12
CA ALA A 108 9.18 4.98 -9.04
C ALA A 108 10.42 4.08 -9.18
N ARG A 109 10.72 3.61 -10.40
CA ARG A 109 11.93 2.82 -10.66
C ARG A 109 13.20 3.57 -10.30
N ARG A 110 13.31 4.83 -10.73
CA ARG A 110 14.50 5.63 -10.46
C ARG A 110 14.61 6.03 -8.99
N LEU A 111 13.48 6.23 -8.28
CA LEU A 111 13.50 6.36 -6.83
C LEU A 111 14.03 5.09 -6.15
N ALA A 112 13.54 3.92 -6.56
CA ALA A 112 14.00 2.63 -6.01
C ALA A 112 15.49 2.40 -6.30
N ALA A 113 15.93 2.69 -7.53
CA ALA A 113 17.32 2.55 -7.95
C ALA A 113 18.28 3.55 -7.28
N ALA A 114 17.79 4.72 -6.82
CA ALA A 114 18.62 5.66 -6.06
C ALA A 114 19.12 5.05 -4.72
N GLY A 115 18.44 4.01 -4.23
CA GLY A 115 18.86 3.19 -3.09
C GLY A 115 18.78 3.88 -1.73
N ASN A 116 18.21 5.08 -1.66
CA ASN A 116 18.18 5.86 -0.42
C ASN A 116 17.13 5.35 0.58
N ARG A 117 16.00 4.83 0.07
CA ARG A 117 14.84 4.36 0.86
C ARG A 117 14.13 3.24 0.12
N PRO A 118 13.51 2.26 0.83
CA PRO A 118 12.60 1.33 0.19
C PRO A 118 11.46 2.08 -0.50
N VAL A 119 11.03 1.58 -1.66
CA VAL A 119 9.89 2.12 -2.41
C VAL A 119 8.80 1.07 -2.42
N LEU A 120 7.62 1.46 -1.94
CA LEU A 120 6.43 0.63 -1.92
C LEU A 120 5.28 1.34 -2.61
N LEU A 121 4.33 0.55 -3.08
CA LEU A 121 3.16 1.01 -3.81
C LEU A 121 1.91 0.48 -3.12
N SER A 122 0.90 1.34 -3.01
CA SER A 122 -0.47 0.95 -2.66
C SER A 122 -0.98 -0.09 -3.67
N PRO A 123 -1.72 -1.12 -3.28
CA PRO A 123 -2.32 -2.07 -4.22
C PRO A 123 -3.44 -1.44 -5.07
N ALA A 124 -3.89 -0.23 -4.74
CA ALA A 124 -4.88 0.53 -5.49
C ALA A 124 -4.29 1.24 -6.75
N LEU A 125 -3.30 0.63 -7.42
CA LEU A 125 -2.63 1.25 -8.56
C LEU A 125 -3.54 1.38 -9.78
N PRO A 126 -3.34 2.43 -10.61
CA PRO A 126 -3.84 2.43 -11.97
C PRO A 126 -3.34 1.19 -12.73
N THR A 127 -4.20 0.60 -13.58
CA THR A 127 -3.85 -0.59 -14.37
C THR A 127 -2.58 -0.42 -15.21
N SER A 128 -2.32 0.79 -15.71
CA SER A 128 -1.09 1.09 -16.46
C SER A 128 0.17 0.93 -15.61
N TRP A 129 0.13 1.37 -14.35
CA TRP A 129 1.23 1.21 -13.39
C TRP A 129 1.42 -0.24 -12.99
N ALA A 130 0.33 -0.94 -12.66
CA ALA A 130 0.37 -2.36 -12.32
C ALA A 130 0.98 -3.21 -13.44
N LYS A 131 0.56 -2.96 -14.70
CA LYS A 131 1.14 -3.64 -15.87
C LYS A 131 2.61 -3.30 -16.10
N ALA A 132 2.96 -2.02 -15.98
CA ALA A 132 4.32 -1.56 -16.23
C ALA A 132 5.32 -2.16 -15.23
N LEU A 133 4.92 -2.34 -13.97
CA LEU A 133 5.78 -2.79 -12.87
C LEU A 133 5.55 -4.25 -12.47
N ALA A 134 4.73 -5.02 -13.20
CA ALA A 134 4.23 -6.33 -12.77
C ALA A 134 5.31 -7.33 -12.33
N ARG A 135 6.52 -7.26 -12.92
CA ARG A 135 7.64 -8.16 -12.63
C ARG A 135 8.58 -7.67 -11.52
N GLU A 136 8.32 -6.47 -11.00
CA GLU A 136 9.17 -5.76 -10.03
C GLU A 136 8.42 -5.54 -8.70
N LEU A 137 7.14 -5.96 -8.63
CA LEU A 137 6.28 -5.77 -7.46
C LEU A 137 6.17 -7.05 -6.65
N TYR A 138 6.48 -6.95 -5.36
CA TYR A 138 6.46 -8.05 -4.41
C TYR A 138 5.55 -7.71 -3.23
N PRO A 139 4.64 -8.61 -2.80
CA PRO A 139 3.80 -8.35 -1.64
C PRO A 139 4.63 -8.10 -0.37
N ALA A 140 4.31 -7.05 0.38
CA ALA A 140 4.86 -6.77 1.70
C ALA A 140 3.69 -6.37 2.58
N GLY A 141 3.06 -7.34 3.25
CA GLY A 141 1.74 -7.12 3.87
C GLY A 141 0.68 -6.75 2.82
N LEU A 142 0.01 -5.61 3.03
CA LEU A 142 -0.95 -5.01 2.11
C LEU A 142 -0.30 -4.13 1.02
N ALA A 143 0.94 -3.69 1.23
CA ALA A 143 1.68 -2.88 0.26
C ALA A 143 2.41 -3.77 -0.76
N LEU A 144 2.89 -3.16 -1.84
CA LEU A 144 3.68 -3.82 -2.89
C LEU A 144 5.07 -3.19 -2.93
N ARG A 145 6.08 -3.92 -2.50
CA ARG A 145 7.48 -3.50 -2.58
C ARG A 145 7.95 -3.49 -4.03
N LEU A 146 8.53 -2.38 -4.46
CA LEU A 146 9.20 -2.28 -5.74
C LEU A 146 10.67 -2.69 -5.58
N SER A 147 11.09 -3.68 -6.34
CA SER A 147 12.48 -4.14 -6.38
C SER A 147 12.91 -4.46 -7.80
N PRO A 148 14.01 -3.87 -8.32
CA PRO A 148 14.54 -4.20 -9.64
C PRO A 148 15.23 -5.57 -9.67
N THR A 149 15.54 -6.13 -8.50
CA THR A 149 16.12 -7.47 -8.34
C THR A 149 15.11 -8.41 -7.70
N PRO A 150 15.20 -9.73 -7.96
CA PRO A 150 14.39 -10.72 -7.25
C PRO A 150 14.40 -10.51 -5.74
N TYR A 151 13.22 -10.53 -5.14
CA TYR A 151 12.99 -10.36 -3.70
C TYR A 151 12.14 -11.50 -3.21
N ASP A 152 12.51 -12.12 -2.08
CA ASP A 152 11.64 -13.07 -1.40
C ASP A 152 10.73 -12.31 -0.42
N PRO A 153 9.42 -12.17 -0.72
CA PRO A 153 8.50 -11.44 0.13
C PRO A 153 8.11 -12.20 1.40
N VAL A 154 8.31 -13.52 1.46
CA VAL A 154 7.69 -14.38 2.47
C VAL A 154 8.08 -13.98 3.90
N PRO A 155 9.36 -13.74 4.25
CA PRO A 155 9.71 -13.42 5.63
C PRO A 155 9.06 -12.12 6.13
N GLU A 156 9.09 -11.08 5.31
CA GLU A 156 8.46 -9.78 5.62
C GLU A 156 6.94 -9.90 5.70
N LEU A 157 6.33 -10.62 4.76
CA LEU A 157 4.91 -10.86 4.70
C LEU A 157 4.41 -11.65 5.92
N ALA A 158 5.08 -12.75 6.29
CA ALA A 158 4.74 -13.57 7.45
C ALA A 158 4.82 -12.77 8.76
N ALA A 159 5.83 -11.90 8.90
CA ALA A 159 5.99 -11.03 10.07
C ALA A 159 4.95 -9.89 10.14
N THR A 160 4.41 -9.48 9.00
CA THR A 160 3.50 -8.34 8.88
C THR A 160 2.03 -8.77 8.96
N TRP A 161 1.68 -9.89 8.32
CA TRP A 161 0.30 -10.41 8.24
C TRP A 161 -0.48 -10.43 9.56
N PRO A 162 0.07 -10.94 10.69
CA PRO A 162 -0.68 -10.98 11.96
C PRO A 162 -0.91 -9.59 12.58
N LYS A 163 -0.20 -8.55 12.13
CA LYS A 163 -0.36 -7.17 12.62
C LYS A 163 -1.48 -6.41 11.91
N LEU A 164 -1.97 -6.96 10.79
CA LEU A 164 -3.00 -6.32 9.97
C LEU A 164 -4.39 -6.52 10.58
N ARG A 165 -5.20 -5.46 10.60
CA ARG A 165 -6.60 -5.47 11.05
C ARG A 165 -7.51 -6.23 10.09
N LYS A 166 -7.17 -6.23 8.80
CA LYS A 166 -7.87 -6.94 7.71
C LYS A 166 -9.37 -6.68 7.70
N ASN A 167 -9.75 -5.41 7.90
CA ASN A 167 -11.15 -5.01 8.02
C ASN A 167 -11.92 -5.27 6.70
N MET A 168 -12.79 -6.29 6.73
CA MET A 168 -13.58 -6.75 5.57
C MET A 168 -14.61 -5.73 5.10
N ARG A 169 -14.92 -4.71 5.92
CA ARG A 169 -15.89 -3.65 5.59
C ARG A 169 -15.27 -2.51 4.79
N ALA A 170 -13.99 -2.56 4.44
CA ALA A 170 -13.30 -1.56 3.61
C ALA A 170 -13.74 -1.58 2.11
N GLY A 171 -14.90 -2.16 1.81
CA GLY A 171 -15.46 -2.27 0.48
C GLY A 171 -14.55 -3.05 -0.49
N PRO A 172 -14.43 -2.61 -1.75
CA PRO A 172 -13.60 -3.30 -2.75
C PRO A 172 -12.13 -3.46 -2.35
N LEU A 173 -11.59 -2.56 -1.52
CA LEU A 173 -10.19 -2.58 -1.10
C LEU A 173 -9.84 -3.74 -0.17
N ALA A 174 -10.83 -4.35 0.51
CA ALA A 174 -10.60 -5.56 1.29
C ALA A 174 -10.14 -6.74 0.42
N ARG A 175 -10.39 -6.72 -0.89
CA ARG A 175 -9.88 -7.73 -1.83
C ARG A 175 -8.36 -7.71 -1.95
N ASN A 176 -7.70 -6.61 -1.57
CA ASN A 176 -6.26 -6.46 -1.66
C ASN A 176 -5.48 -7.33 -0.67
N TYR A 177 -6.13 -7.90 0.36
CA TYR A 177 -5.51 -8.87 1.26
C TYR A 177 -5.35 -10.26 0.61
N LEU A 178 -6.18 -10.60 -0.39
CA LEU A 178 -6.23 -11.94 -0.96
C LEU A 178 -4.92 -12.38 -1.64
N PRO A 179 -4.27 -11.56 -2.51
CA PRO A 179 -3.05 -12.01 -3.19
C PRO A 179 -1.90 -12.29 -2.22
N ALA A 180 -1.72 -11.43 -1.22
CA ALA A 180 -0.69 -11.60 -0.21
C ALA A 180 -0.96 -12.84 0.66
N GLY A 181 -2.20 -13.00 1.12
CA GLY A 181 -2.60 -14.20 1.87
C GLY A 181 -2.43 -15.49 1.08
N ALA A 182 -2.80 -15.50 -0.20
CA ALA A 182 -2.64 -16.65 -1.09
C ALA A 182 -1.17 -17.07 -1.23
N LEU A 183 -0.27 -16.11 -1.44
CA LEU A 183 1.17 -16.36 -1.52
C LEU A 183 1.71 -16.95 -0.21
N LEU A 184 1.28 -16.41 0.93
CA LEU A 184 1.71 -16.91 2.23
C LEU A 184 1.17 -18.33 2.52
N LEU A 185 -0.05 -18.61 2.09
CA LEU A 185 -0.66 -19.95 2.20
C LEU A 185 0.08 -20.98 1.34
N GLU A 186 0.42 -20.61 0.10
CA GLU A 186 1.22 -21.45 -0.79
C GLU A 186 2.58 -21.79 -0.14
N HIS A 187 3.25 -20.79 0.44
CA HIS A 187 4.50 -21.01 1.15
C HIS A 187 4.35 -21.96 2.35
N TYR A 188 3.33 -21.78 3.21
CA TYR A 188 3.13 -22.66 4.36
C TYR A 188 2.85 -24.11 3.95
N ARG A 189 2.10 -24.31 2.87
CA ARG A 189 1.87 -25.65 2.31
C ARG A 189 3.16 -26.26 1.76
N ALA A 190 3.93 -25.50 0.98
CA ALA A 190 5.17 -25.96 0.38
C ALA A 190 6.26 -26.32 1.41
N THR A 191 6.21 -25.71 2.60
CA THR A 191 7.18 -25.92 3.68
C THR A 191 6.69 -26.85 4.78
N GLY A 192 5.52 -27.49 4.62
CA GLY A 192 4.98 -28.44 5.61
C GLY A 192 4.51 -27.78 6.92
N GLN A 193 4.25 -26.47 6.93
CA GLN A 193 3.73 -25.75 8.10
C GLN A 193 2.21 -25.90 8.20
N GLU A 194 1.74 -27.13 8.45
CA GLU A 194 0.32 -27.52 8.34
C GLU A 194 -0.62 -26.69 9.23
N GLU A 195 -0.27 -26.45 10.49
CA GLU A 195 -1.10 -25.65 11.40
C GLU A 195 -1.28 -24.21 10.90
N LYS A 196 -0.20 -23.58 10.42
CA LYS A 196 -0.25 -22.22 9.87
C LYS A 196 -1.02 -22.19 8.56
N ALA A 197 -0.86 -23.20 7.70
CA ALA A 197 -1.61 -23.32 6.47
C ALA A 197 -3.11 -23.46 6.73
N ALA A 198 -3.52 -24.32 7.67
CA ALA A 198 -4.92 -24.51 8.03
C ALA A 198 -5.56 -23.24 8.62
N ALA A 199 -4.85 -22.57 9.54
CA ALA A 199 -5.31 -21.32 10.13
C ALA A 199 -5.48 -20.21 9.08
N LEU A 200 -4.48 -20.03 8.21
CA LEU A 200 -4.53 -19.03 7.14
C LEU A 200 -5.60 -19.36 6.09
N GLU A 201 -5.79 -20.64 5.76
CA GLU A 201 -6.85 -21.06 4.85
C GLU A 201 -8.23 -20.69 5.40
N HIS A 202 -8.48 -20.95 6.68
CA HIS A 202 -9.73 -20.57 7.35
C HIS A 202 -9.95 -19.05 7.34
N GLU A 203 -8.89 -18.28 7.60
CA GLU A 203 -8.93 -16.82 7.55
C GLU A 203 -9.26 -16.31 6.15
N LEU A 204 -8.59 -16.83 5.10
CA LEU A 204 -8.85 -16.43 3.71
C LEU A 204 -10.24 -16.83 3.23
N ARG A 205 -10.75 -17.98 3.68
CA ARG A 205 -12.13 -18.40 3.41
C ARG A 205 -13.14 -17.44 4.04
N THR A 206 -12.90 -17.03 5.29
CA THR A 206 -13.74 -16.04 5.97
C THR A 206 -13.71 -14.69 5.25
N LEU A 207 -12.52 -14.20 4.92
CA LEU A 207 -12.34 -12.93 4.20
C LEU A 207 -13.01 -12.97 2.81
N ALA A 208 -12.76 -14.02 2.04
CA ALA A 208 -13.32 -14.17 0.70
C ALA A 208 -14.85 -14.32 0.70
N THR A 209 -15.41 -14.97 1.72
CA THR A 209 -16.86 -15.06 1.90
C THR A 209 -17.45 -13.68 2.16
N ALA A 210 -16.89 -12.93 3.12
CA ALA A 210 -17.38 -11.61 3.49
C ALA A 210 -17.36 -10.59 2.34
N ILE A 211 -16.40 -10.71 1.41
CA ILE A 211 -16.23 -9.77 0.29
C ILE A 211 -16.77 -10.31 -1.05
N GLY A 212 -17.44 -11.47 -1.06
CA GLY A 212 -18.00 -12.07 -2.27
C GLY A 212 -16.95 -12.47 -3.30
N ALA A 213 -15.82 -13.02 -2.85
CA ALA A 213 -14.68 -13.46 -3.67
C ALA A 213 -14.38 -14.96 -3.52
N LEU A 214 -15.19 -15.71 -2.76
CA LEU A 214 -14.97 -17.14 -2.51
C LEU A 214 -14.85 -17.99 -3.80
N PRO A 215 -15.73 -17.84 -4.83
CA PRO A 215 -15.61 -18.63 -6.07
C PRO A 215 -14.25 -18.44 -6.76
N ARG A 216 -13.75 -17.21 -6.79
CA ARG A 216 -12.47 -16.87 -7.41
C ARG A 216 -11.28 -17.55 -6.74
N LEU A 217 -11.32 -17.78 -5.42
CA LEU A 217 -10.24 -18.48 -4.73
C LEU A 217 -10.22 -19.99 -5.04
N TYR A 218 -11.37 -20.58 -5.34
CA TYR A 218 -11.44 -21.96 -5.83
C TYR A 218 -10.96 -22.07 -7.28
N GLU A 219 -11.43 -21.16 -8.16
CA GLU A 219 -11.03 -21.12 -9.57
C GLU A 219 -9.51 -20.97 -9.76
N THR A 220 -8.86 -20.23 -8.86
CA THR A 220 -7.41 -20.00 -8.89
C THR A 220 -6.61 -21.08 -8.14
N GLY A 221 -7.26 -22.07 -7.54
CA GLY A 221 -6.61 -23.15 -6.79
C GLY A 221 -6.02 -22.73 -5.44
N VAL A 222 -6.25 -21.49 -4.99
CA VAL A 222 -5.80 -21.00 -3.68
C VAL A 222 -6.48 -21.79 -2.56
N LEU A 223 -7.81 -21.94 -2.65
CA LEU A 223 -8.58 -22.82 -1.80
C LEU A 223 -8.85 -24.14 -2.51
N LYS A 224 -8.75 -25.25 -1.76
CA LYS A 224 -9.14 -26.58 -2.24
C LYS A 224 -10.56 -26.88 -1.80
N HIS A 225 -11.29 -27.62 -2.63
CA HIS A 225 -12.63 -28.13 -2.30
C HIS A 225 -12.59 -29.10 -1.14
#